data_AF-A0A838K3M1-F1
#
_entry.id   AF-A0A838K3M1-F1
#
_cell.length_a   1.000
_cell.length_b   1.000
_cell.length_c   1.000
_cell.angle_alpha   90.00
_cell.angle_beta   90.00
_cell.angle_gamma   90.00
#
_symmetry.space_group_name_H-M   'P 1'
#
loop_
_entity.id
_entity.type
_entity.pdbx_description
1 polymer ?
#
loop_
_entity_poly.entity_id
_entity_poly.type
_entity_poly.pdbx_seq_one_letter_code
_entity_poly.pdbx_strand_id
1 'polypeptide(L)'
;AAATDVRSQVIQLVQVFEGRIVNVGHDQLTVSLDGTPRKIDDFEDLLRPYGIVEFQRTGRVALPKLDRQAPARLRAVQERVS
;
A
#
# COMPACT_ATOMS: atom_id res chain seq x y z
N ALA A 1 29.27 -14.16 -8.93
CA ALA A 1 28.12 -13.97 -9.82
C ALA A 1 26.75 -14.28 -9.16
N ALA A 2 26.67 -14.56 -7.86
CA ALA A 2 25.39 -14.84 -7.17
C ALA A 2 24.64 -13.59 -6.65
N ALA A 3 25.29 -12.42 -6.57
CA ALA A 3 24.71 -11.21 -6.00
C ALA A 3 23.64 -10.54 -6.90
N THR A 4 23.72 -10.73 -8.22
CA THR A 4 22.79 -10.09 -9.19
C THR A 4 21.39 -10.70 -9.13
N ASP A 5 21.29 -11.97 -8.72
CA ASP A 5 20.03 -12.72 -8.73
C ASP A 5 19.13 -12.35 -7.54
N VAL A 6 19.73 -12.27 -6.34
CA VAL A 6 19.02 -11.90 -5.10
C VAL A 6 18.33 -10.54 -5.21
N ARG A 7 19.02 -9.54 -5.76
CA ARG A 7 18.44 -8.20 -5.91
C ARG A 7 17.23 -8.22 -6.82
N SER A 8 17.30 -8.98 -7.92
CA SER A 8 16.20 -9.11 -8.88
C SER A 8 14.99 -9.81 -8.23
N GLN A 9 15.22 -10.83 -7.41
CA GLN A 9 14.16 -11.53 -6.67
C GLN A 9 13.44 -10.63 -5.65
N VAL A 10 14.20 -9.79 -4.92
CA VAL A 10 13.60 -8.79 -4.02
C VAL A 10 12.75 -7.79 -4.80
N ILE A 11 13.24 -7.30 -5.95
CA ILE A 11 12.48 -6.37 -6.81
C ILE A 11 11.18 -7.03 -7.30
N GLN A 12 11.22 -8.31 -7.70
CA GLN A 12 10.05 -9.06 -8.11
C GLN A 12 9.04 -9.22 -6.96
N LEU A 13 9.50 -9.55 -5.75
CA LEU A 13 8.64 -9.63 -4.57
C LEU A 13 7.94 -8.29 -4.29
N VAL A 14 8.68 -7.18 -4.36
CA VAL A 14 8.10 -5.84 -4.21
C VAL A 14 7.01 -5.59 -5.24
N GLN A 15 7.24 -5.97 -6.51
CA GLN A 15 6.24 -5.82 -7.57
C GLN A 15 4.99 -6.68 -7.35
N VAL A 16 5.15 -7.95 -6.96
CA VAL A 16 4.04 -8.88 -6.67
C VAL A 16 3.16 -8.36 -5.53
N PHE A 17 3.77 -7.75 -4.52
CA PHE A 17 3.05 -7.14 -3.40
C PHE A 17 2.56 -5.72 -3.69
N GLU A 18 2.73 -5.21 -4.90
CA GLU A 18 2.37 -3.83 -5.29
C GLU A 18 3.05 -2.77 -4.41
N GLY A 19 4.23 -3.11 -3.88
CA GLY A 19 5.08 -2.20 -3.12
C GLY A 19 5.85 -1.25 -4.05
N ARG A 20 6.58 -0.32 -3.43
CA ARG A 20 7.44 0.64 -4.14
C ARG A 20 8.86 0.59 -3.60
N ILE A 21 9.83 0.65 -4.49
CA ILE A 21 11.22 0.91 -4.14
C ILE A 21 11.37 2.42 -3.99
N VAL A 22 11.68 2.88 -2.78
CA VAL A 22 11.80 4.32 -2.46
C VAL A 22 13.25 4.78 -2.46
N ASN A 23 14.22 3.87 -2.29
CA ASN A 23 15.64 4.18 -2.40
C ASN A 23 16.45 2.97 -2.90
N VAL A 24 17.55 3.26 -3.58
CA VAL A 24 18.42 2.27 -4.22
C VAL A 24 19.87 2.58 -3.84
N GLY A 25 20.43 1.78 -2.93
CA GLY A 25 21.85 1.80 -2.59
C GLY A 25 22.63 0.72 -3.34
N HIS A 26 23.96 0.72 -3.23
CA HIS A 26 24.82 -0.29 -3.85
C HIS A 26 24.45 -1.70 -3.36
N ASP A 27 24.39 -1.88 -2.03
CA ASP A 27 24.16 -3.18 -1.40
C ASP A 27 22.75 -3.35 -0.81
N GLN A 28 21.94 -2.27 -0.78
CA GLN A 28 20.67 -2.25 -0.07
C GLN A 28 19.57 -1.57 -0.90
N LEU A 29 18.32 -1.96 -0.63
CA LEU A 29 17.11 -1.35 -1.17
C LEU A 29 16.22 -0.89 -0.02
N THR A 30 15.63 0.29 -0.13
CA THR A 30 14.55 0.71 0.76
C THR A 30 13.23 0.56 0.02
N VAL A 31 12.29 -0.14 0.64
CA VAL A 31 10.98 -0.45 0.06
C VAL A 31 9.87 0.05 0.97
N SER A 32 8.76 0.48 0.38
CA SER A 32 7.53 0.83 1.09
C SER A 32 6.39 -0.07 0.61
N LEU A 33 5.58 -0.54 1.55
CA LEU A 33 4.38 -1.32 1.27
C LEU A 33 3.22 -0.77 2.08
N ASP A 34 2.05 -0.67 1.45
CA ASP A 34 0.79 -0.36 2.10
C ASP A 34 -0.22 -1.50 1.89
N GLY A 35 -1.08 -1.73 2.89
CA GLY A 35 -2.05 -2.82 2.85
C GLY A 35 -2.56 -3.25 4.21
N THR A 36 -3.24 -4.41 4.22
CA THR A 36 -3.70 -5.04 5.47
C THR A 36 -2.52 -5.55 6.28
N PRO A 37 -2.62 -5.66 7.62
CA PRO A 37 -1.56 -6.21 8.46
C PRO A 37 -1.03 -7.55 7.94
N ARG A 38 -1.93 -8.46 7.55
CA ARG A 38 -1.59 -9.76 6.98
C ARG A 38 -0.73 -9.66 5.70
N LYS A 39 -1.05 -8.73 4.80
CA LYS A 39 -0.24 -8.52 3.58
C LYS A 39 1.19 -8.10 3.93
N ILE A 40 1.36 -7.29 4.97
CA ILE A 40 2.69 -6.85 5.41
C ILE A 40 3.42 -7.98 6.15
N ASP A 41 2.72 -8.80 6.92
CA ASP A 41 3.28 -9.99 7.59
C ASP A 41 3.81 -11.00 6.56
N ASP A 42 2.98 -11.37 5.58
CA ASP A 42 3.34 -12.30 4.50
C ASP A 42 4.55 -11.77 3.69
N PHE A 43 4.60 -10.45 3.45
CA PHE A 43 5.72 -9.81 2.75
C PHE A 43 7.03 -9.85 3.57
N GLU A 44 6.95 -9.57 4.87
CA GLU A 44 8.10 -9.62 5.77
C GLU A 44 8.70 -11.03 5.82
N ASP A 45 7.85 -12.06 5.96
CA ASP A 45 8.29 -13.45 6.03
C ASP A 45 8.98 -13.91 4.73
N LEU A 46 8.50 -13.47 3.58
CA LEU A 46 9.16 -13.71 2.29
C LEU A 46 10.48 -12.94 2.15
N LEU A 47 10.64 -11.80 2.83
CA LEU A 47 11.87 -11.02 2.80
C LEU A 47 12.95 -11.53 3.78
N ARG A 48 12.57 -12.25 4.85
CA ARG A 48 13.51 -12.77 5.87
C ARG A 48 14.76 -13.47 5.28
N PRO A 49 14.66 -14.35 4.26
CA PRO A 49 15.82 -15.04 3.71
C PRO A 49 16.84 -14.12 3.02
N TYR A 50 16.42 -12.95 2.54
CA TYR A 50 17.28 -12.00 1.84
C TYR A 50 17.99 -11.03 2.81
N GLY A 51 17.57 -10.99 4.07
CA GLY A 51 18.08 -10.10 5.09
C GLY A 51 17.35 -8.76 5.14
N ILE A 52 16.82 -8.44 6.33
CA ILE A 52 16.20 -7.14 6.62
C ILE A 52 17.16 -6.38 7.53
N VAL A 53 17.68 -5.26 7.03
CA VAL A 53 18.62 -4.41 7.79
C VAL A 53 17.88 -3.58 8.83
N GLU A 54 16.76 -2.99 8.43
CA GLU A 54 15.90 -2.16 9.28
C GLU A 54 14.44 -2.37 8.88
N PHE A 55 13.54 -2.28 9.87
CA PHE A 55 12.11 -2.45 9.65
C PHE A 55 11.29 -1.46 10.47
N GLN A 56 10.37 -0.75 9.80
CA GLN A 56 9.44 0.17 10.46
C GLN A 56 8.02 -0.05 9.95
N ARG A 57 7.06 -0.11 10.88
CA ARG A 57 5.62 -0.22 10.59
C ARG A 57 4.85 0.83 11.36
N THR A 58 3.91 1.50 10.69
CA THR A 58 3.05 2.55 11.27
C THR A 58 1.87 2.00 12.08
N GLY A 59 1.62 0.68 12.03
CA GLY A 59 0.44 0.05 12.61
C GLY A 59 -0.80 0.20 11.73
N ARG A 60 -1.99 0.04 12.31
CA ARG A 60 -3.26 0.17 11.58
C ARG A 60 -3.67 1.64 11.49
N VAL A 61 -3.88 2.12 10.27
CA VAL A 61 -4.44 3.45 10.00
C VAL A 61 -5.76 3.26 9.26
N ALA A 62 -6.82 3.94 9.71
CA ALA A 62 -8.13 3.90 9.09
C ALA A 62 -8.66 5.31 8.90
N LEU A 63 -9.24 5.57 7.73
CA LEU A 63 -9.95 6.81 7.43
C LEU A 63 -11.43 6.47 7.20
N PRO A 64 -12.37 7.31 7.66
CA PRO A 64 -13.77 7.13 7.34
C PRO A 64 -13.96 7.21 5.82
N LYS A 65 -14.88 6.40 5.28
CA LYS A 65 -15.29 6.57 3.89
C LYS A 65 -15.92 7.94 3.74
N LEU A 66 -15.58 8.64 2.66
CA LEU A 66 -16.28 9.88 2.34
C LEU A 66 -17.71 9.52 1.95
N ASP A 67 -18.68 9.93 2.78
CA ASP A 67 -20.07 9.78 2.44
C ASP A 67 -20.34 10.57 1.16
N ARG A 68 -20.73 9.87 0.10
CA ARG A 68 -21.24 10.53 -1.10
C ARG A 68 -22.54 11.22 -0.67
N GLN A 69 -22.49 12.52 -0.39
CA GLN A 69 -23.69 13.31 -0.14
C GLN A 69 -24.65 13.06 -1.32
N ALA A 70 -25.77 12.39 -1.05
CA ALA A 70 -26.85 12.34 -2.03
C ALA A 70 -27.27 13.79 -2.28
N PRO A 71 -27.43 14.23 -3.54
CA PRO A 71 -27.86 15.60 -3.81
C PRO A 71 -29.16 15.85 -3.04
N ALA A 72 -29.17 16.92 -2.24
CA ALA A 72 -30.37 17.36 -1.53
C ALA A 72 -31.52 17.39 -2.53
N ARG A 73 -32.54 16.56 -2.32
CA ARG A 73 -33.71 16.48 -3.19
C ARG A 73 -34.22 17.92 -3.37
N LEU A 74 -34.09 18.47 -4.58
CA LEU A 74 -34.69 19.75 -4.93
C LEU A 74 -36.17 19.62 -4.60
N ARG A 75 -36.65 20.42 -3.65
CA ARG A 75 -38.07 20.45 -3.30
C ARG A 75 -38.83 20.81 -4.56
N ALA A 76 -39.60 19.86 -5.09
CA ALA A 76 -40.55 20.14 -6.14
C ALA A 76 -41.45 21.28 -5.67
N VAL A 77 -41.46 22.37 -6.42
CA VAL A 77 -42.40 23.48 -6.25
C VAL A 77 -43.79 22.88 -6.47
N GLN A 78 -44.53 22.63 -5.40
CA GLN A 78 -45.95 22.30 -5.48
C GLN A 78 -46.70 23.54 -5.97
N GLU A 79 -47.24 23.40 -7.18
CA GLU A 79 -48.49 23.98 -7.69
C GLU A 79 -49.15 25.04 -6.79
N ARG A 80 -49.01 26.31 -7.17
CA ARG A 80 -50.10 27.28 -6.98
C ARG A 80 -50.86 27.37 -8.30
N VAL A 81 -51.83 26.48 -8.46
CA VAL A 81 -52.98 26.73 -9.33
C VAL A 81 -53.84 27.76 -8.62
N SER A 82 -54.04 28.90 -9.28
CA SER A 82 -55.09 29.88 -9.02
C SER A 82 -55.60 30.37 -10.36
#